data_AF-A0A9C9K053-F1
#
_entry.id   AF-A0A9C9K053-F1
#
_cell.length_a   1.000
_cell.length_b   1.000
_cell.length_c   1.000
_cell.angle_alpha   90.00
_cell.angle_beta   90.00
_cell.angle_gamma   90.00
#
_symmetry.space_group_name_H-M   'P 1'
#
loop_
_entity.id
_entity.type
_entity.pdbx_description
1 polymer ?
#
loop_
_entity_poly.entity_id
_entity_poly.type
_entity_poly.pdbx_seq_one_letter_code
_entity_poly.pdbx_strand_id
1 'polypeptide(L)'
;ASGGKVRMGSITKQGSKWLRWILVECALHAIKKSDHYHALYTRVAQKHGNGTARVAIARSMLRAIYAMLKYNRTYQEKRLRPTPWGHNHQGSQI
;
A
#
# COMPACT_ATOMS: atom_id res chain seq x y z
N ALA A 1 -12.91 -23.27 18.98
CA ALA A 1 -11.60 -23.16 18.31
C ALA A 1 -11.30 -21.67 18.05
N SER A 2 -10.21 -21.13 18.60
CA SER A 2 -9.87 -19.70 18.54
C SER A 2 -9.29 -19.30 17.17
N GLY A 3 -9.79 -18.21 16.61
CA GLY A 3 -9.60 -17.76 15.23
C GLY A 3 -8.15 -17.61 14.77
N GLY A 4 -7.89 -18.10 13.54
CA GLY A 4 -6.61 -18.02 12.84
C GLY A 4 -6.20 -16.57 12.55
N LYS A 5 -5.35 -16.01 13.41
CA LYS A 5 -4.67 -14.74 13.15
C LYS A 5 -3.56 -14.98 12.14
N VAL A 6 -3.77 -14.59 10.88
CA VAL A 6 -2.71 -14.59 9.85
C VAL A 6 -1.71 -13.49 10.22
N ARG A 7 -0.64 -13.87 10.93
CA ARG A 7 0.50 -12.99 11.20
C ARG A 7 1.32 -12.88 9.92
N MET A 8 1.03 -11.86 9.13
CA MET A 8 1.88 -11.47 8.02
C MET A 8 3.17 -10.89 8.63
N GLY A 9 4.23 -11.69 8.73
CA GLY A 9 5.50 -11.32 9.37
C GLY A 9 6.12 -10.03 8.83
N SER A 10 7.11 -9.50 9.55
CA SER A 10 7.86 -8.30 9.17
C SER A 10 8.44 -8.42 7.75
N ILE A 11 8.80 -7.29 7.13
CA ILE A 11 9.68 -7.34 5.96
C ILE A 11 10.91 -8.12 6.43
N THR A 12 11.11 -9.31 5.85
CA THR A 12 12.19 -10.22 6.21
C THR A 12 13.51 -9.44 6.25
N LYS A 13 14.31 -9.63 7.30
CA LYS A 13 15.67 -9.06 7.36
C LYS A 13 16.56 -9.63 6.26
N GLN A 14 16.17 -10.76 5.67
CA GLN A 14 16.74 -11.35 4.46
C GLN A 14 16.48 -10.44 3.25
N GLY A 15 17.54 -9.85 2.71
CA GLY A 15 17.53 -8.89 1.59
C GLY A 15 18.39 -7.65 1.84
N SER A 16 18.65 -6.88 0.79
CA SER A 16 19.51 -5.68 0.88
C SER A 16 18.94 -4.61 1.83
N LYS A 17 19.76 -4.17 2.79
CA LYS A 17 19.43 -3.06 3.70
C LYS A 17 19.11 -1.78 2.92
N TRP A 18 19.81 -1.55 1.82
CA TRP A 18 19.60 -0.41 0.92
C TRP A 18 18.23 -0.43 0.27
N LEU A 19 17.78 -1.59 -0.22
CA LEU A 19 16.46 -1.71 -0.82
C LEU A 19 15.35 -1.36 0.17
N ARG A 20 15.47 -1.80 1.42
CA ARG A 20 14.49 -1.46 2.47
C ARG A 20 14.48 0.04 2.75
N TRP A 21 15.66 0.67 2.85
CA TRP A 21 15.78 2.11 3.08
C TRP A 21 15.17 2.90 1.91
N ILE A 22 15.53 2.57 0.67
CA ILE A 22 14.96 3.18 -0.54
C ILE A 22 13.44 3.05 -0.56
N LEU A 23 12.88 1.86 -0.27
CA LEU A 23 11.44 1.66 -0.27
C LEU A 23 10.72 2.48 0.82
N VAL A 24 11.36 2.70 1.97
CA VAL A 24 10.80 3.57 3.02
C VAL A 24 10.81 5.03 2.57
N GLU A 25 11.88 5.50 1.93
CA GLU A 25 11.93 6.84 1.35
C GLU A 25 10.89 7.02 0.24
N CYS A 26 10.74 6.04 -0.64
CA CYS A 26 9.70 6.02 -1.66
C CYS A 26 8.30 6.04 -1.03
N ALA A 27 8.08 5.30 0.06
CA ALA A 27 6.81 5.30 0.77
C ALA A 27 6.46 6.69 1.31
N LEU A 28 7.42 7.46 1.84
CA LEU A 28 7.18 8.84 2.29
C LEU A 28 6.69 9.75 1.16
N HIS A 29 7.26 9.60 -0.03
CA HIS A 29 6.83 10.35 -1.21
C HIS A 29 5.48 9.86 -1.74
N ALA A 30 5.25 8.55 -1.73
CA ALA A 30 4.00 7.93 -2.19
C ALA A 30 2.81 8.33 -1.32
N ILE A 31 2.99 8.42 0.00
CA ILE A 31 1.95 8.88 0.95
C ILE A 31 1.49 10.31 0.61
N LYS A 32 2.38 11.17 0.11
CA LYS A 32 2.04 12.55 -0.26
C LYS A 32 1.39 12.68 -1.64
N LYS A 33 1.68 11.75 -2.56
CA LYS A 33 1.25 11.85 -3.96
C LYS A 33 0.01 11.01 -4.29
N SER A 34 -0.32 10.03 -3.46
CA SER A 34 -1.38 9.06 -3.73
C SER A 34 -2.36 9.00 -2.58
N ASP A 35 -3.63 9.24 -2.89
CA ASP A 35 -4.72 9.12 -1.92
C ASP A 35 -4.86 7.69 -1.41
N HIS A 36 -4.54 6.69 -2.25
CA HIS A 36 -4.55 5.28 -1.85
C HIS A 36 -3.55 5.01 -0.72
N TYR A 37 -2.30 5.43 -0.91
CA TYR A 37 -1.26 5.24 0.09
C TYR A 37 -1.47 6.13 1.31
N HIS A 38 -2.00 7.34 1.13
CA HIS A 38 -2.38 8.21 2.24
C HIS A 38 -3.43 7.57 3.14
N ALA A 39 -4.53 7.04 2.57
CA ALA A 39 -5.57 6.37 3.35
C ALA A 39 -5.07 5.11 4.07
N LEU A 40 -4.24 4.30 3.39
CA LEU A 40 -3.62 3.12 4.00
C LEU A 40 -2.70 3.54 5.16
N TYR A 41 -1.90 4.58 4.97
CA TYR A 41 -1.00 5.11 5.99
C TYR A 41 -1.78 5.57 7.22
N THR A 42 -2.79 6.42 7.04
CA THR A 42 -3.61 6.94 8.14
C THR A 42 -4.26 5.82 8.94
N ARG A 43 -4.84 4.82 8.26
CA ARG A 43 -5.48 3.67 8.92
C ARG A 43 -4.49 2.85 9.76
N VAL A 44 -3.26 2.66 9.27
CA VAL A 44 -2.24 1.88 10.00
C VAL A 44 -1.60 2.73 11.11
N ALA A 45 -1.38 4.02 10.86
CA ALA A 45 -0.80 4.96 11.82
C ALA A 45 -1.67 5.08 13.06
N GLN A 46 -3.01 5.16 12.89
CA GLN A 46 -3.97 5.20 13.99
C GLN A 46 -3.91 3.96 14.90
N LYS A 47 -3.59 2.78 14.36
CA LYS A 47 -3.60 1.51 15.12
C LYS A 47 -2.24 1.09 15.66
N HIS A 48 -1.16 1.45 14.96
CA HIS A 48 0.16 0.87 15.19
C HIS A 48 1.31 1.90 15.14
N GLY A 49 0.99 3.19 15.00
CA GLY A 49 1.95 4.28 14.96
C GLY A 49 2.60 4.52 13.60
N ASN A 50 3.21 5.70 13.45
CA ASN A 50 3.75 6.21 12.19
C ASN A 50 4.87 5.35 11.59
N GLY A 51 5.77 4.82 12.43
CA GLY A 51 6.87 3.96 11.98
C GLY A 51 6.35 2.68 11.32
N THR A 52 5.40 2.01 11.96
CA THR A 52 4.75 0.81 11.42
C THR A 52 3.99 1.12 10.14
N ALA A 53 3.31 2.27 10.08
CA ALA A 53 2.57 2.69 8.90
C ALA A 53 3.48 2.88 7.68
N ARG A 54 4.65 3.54 7.83
CA ARG A 54 5.63 3.69 6.74
C ARG A 54 6.11 2.34 6.21
N VAL A 55 6.43 1.41 7.12
CA VAL A 55 6.86 0.05 6.76
C VAL A 55 5.75 -0.73 6.06
N ALA A 56 4.49 -0.55 6.48
CA ALA A 56 3.34 -1.17 5.83
C ALA A 56 3.16 -0.69 4.38
N ILE A 57 3.33 0.60 4.13
CA ILE A 57 3.30 1.19 2.78
C ILE A 57 4.45 0.63 1.93
N ALA A 58 5.68 0.65 2.44
CA ALA A 58 6.84 0.08 1.76
C ALA A 58 6.63 -1.40 1.39
N ARG A 59 6.04 -2.19 2.29
CA ARG A 59 5.68 -3.60 2.03
C ARG A 59 4.62 -3.74 0.95
N SER A 60 3.64 -2.84 0.89
CA SER A 60 2.63 -2.82 -0.17
C SER A 60 3.26 -2.52 -1.53
N MET A 61 4.12 -1.50 -1.60
CA MET A 61 4.87 -1.14 -2.82
C MET A 61 5.77 -2.29 -3.29
N LEU A 62 6.49 -2.93 -2.37
CA LEU A 62 7.34 -4.08 -2.70
C LEU A 62 6.54 -5.22 -3.34
N ARG A 63 5.32 -5.50 -2.84
CA ARG A 63 4.44 -6.50 -3.44
C ARG A 63 4.00 -6.11 -4.85
N ALA A 64 3.70 -4.83 -5.07
CA ALA A 64 3.37 -4.33 -6.40
C ALA A 64 4.57 -4.49 -7.35
N ILE A 65 5.76 -4.08 -6.94
CA ILE A 65 7.01 -4.23 -7.72
C ILE A 65 7.27 -5.69 -8.07
N TYR A 66 7.19 -6.59 -7.08
CA TYR A 66 7.37 -8.02 -7.31
C TYR A 66 6.35 -8.58 -8.28
N ALA A 67 5.07 -8.19 -8.18
CA ALA A 67 4.04 -8.64 -9.10
C ALA A 67 4.26 -8.10 -10.51
N MET A 68 4.68 -6.84 -10.66
CA MET A 68 5.02 -6.26 -11.96
C MET A 68 6.15 -7.02 -12.64
N LEU A 69 7.24 -7.28 -11.90
CA LEU A 69 8.39 -8.02 -12.41
C LEU A 69 8.05 -9.47 -12.74
N LYS A 70 7.30 -10.14 -11.87
CA LYS A 70 6.96 -11.56 -12.04
C LYS A 70 5.97 -11.82 -13.17
N TYR A 71 5.00 -10.91 -13.37
CA TYR A 71 3.91 -11.12 -14.33
C TYR A 71 4.00 -10.20 -15.55
N ASN A 72 5.09 -9.42 -15.69
CA ASN A 72 5.30 -8.41 -16.73
C ASN A 72 4.07 -7.49 -16.93
N ARG A 73 3.48 -7.03 -15.81
CA ARG A 73 2.31 -6.14 -15.81
C ARG A 73 2.71 -4.73 -15.38
N THR A 74 2.01 -3.74 -15.92
CA THR A 74 2.17 -2.34 -15.51
C THR A 74 1.61 -2.11 -14.09
N TYR A 75 2.14 -1.09 -13.41
CA TYR A 75 1.63 -0.69 -12.12
C TYR A 75 0.18 -0.21 -12.27
N GLN A 76 -0.73 -0.88 -11.57
CA GLN A 76 -2.09 -0.39 -11.40
C GLN A 76 -2.25 0.04 -9.95
N GLU A 77 -2.35 1.36 -9.75
CA GLU A 77 -2.74 1.86 -8.44
C GLU A 77 -4.11 1.29 -8.11
N LYS A 78 -4.21 0.65 -6.94
CA LYS A 78 -5.51 0.25 -6.41
C LYS A 78 -6.29 1.54 -6.17
N ARG A 79 -7.17 1.91 -7.10
CA ARG A 79 -8.20 2.92 -6.84
C ARG A 79 -8.78 2.61 -5.47
N LEU A 80 -8.74 3.60 -4.56
CA LEU A 80 -9.50 3.55 -3.33
C LEU A 80 -10.87 3.00 -3.71
N ARG A 81 -11.27 1.85 -3.16
CA ARG A 81 -12.60 1.32 -3.47
C ARG A 81 -13.55 2.45 -3.12
N PRO A 82 -14.26 3.06 -4.07
CA PRO A 82 -15.40 3.86 -3.67
C PRO A 82 -16.27 2.90 -2.86
N THR A 83 -16.72 3.34 -1.69
CA THR A 83 -17.74 2.61 -0.95
C THR A 83 -18.84 2.21 -1.93
N PRO A 84 -19.44 1.01 -1.84
CA PRO A 84 -20.37 0.50 -2.85
C PRO A 84 -21.63 1.35 -3.07
N TRP A 85 -21.80 2.45 -2.33
CA TRP A 85 -22.97 3.32 -2.32
C TRP A 85 -22.69 4.73 -2.87
N GLY A 86 -21.97 4.84 -3.99
CA GLY A 86 -21.70 6.12 -4.65
C GLY A 86 -22.04 6.08 -6.14
N HIS A 87 -23.31 6.29 -6.48
CA HIS A 87 -23.75 6.55 -7.84
C HIS A 87 -23.49 8.01 -8.17
N ASN A 88 -22.47 8.30 -8.99
CA ASN A 88 -22.29 9.62 -9.58
C ASN A 88 -22.58 9.50 -11.08
N HIS A 89 -23.86 9.64 -11.43
CA HIS A 89 -24.30 9.91 -12.79
C HIS A 89 -23.91 11.35 -13.15
N GLN A 90 -22.65 11.57 -13.50
CA GLN A 90 -22.26 12.76 -14.25
C GLN A 90 -22.24 12.39 -15.74
N GLY A 91 -23.43 12.33 -16.33
CA GLY A 91 -23.58 12.38 -17.77
C GLY A 91 -23.36 13.82 -18.24
N SER A 92 -22.23 14.07 -18.87
CA SER A 92 -22.00 15.22 -19.74
C SER A 92 -21.15 14.74 -20.90
N GLN A 93 -21.51 15.19 -22.10
CA GLN A 93 -20.92 14.95 -23.42
C GLN A 93 -21.55 13.79 -24.22
N ILE A 94 -22.76 14.00 -24.76
CA ILE A 94 -23.03 14.38 -26.17
C ILE A 94 -24.44 14.95 -26.28
#